data_AF-A0A2V7DJH3-F1
#
_entry.id   AF-A0A2V7DJH3-F1
#
_cell.length_a   1.000
_cell.length_b   1.000
_cell.length_c   1.000
_cell.angle_alpha   90.00
_cell.angle_beta   90.00
_cell.angle_gamma   90.00
#
_symmetry.space_group_name_H-M   'P 1'
#
loop_
_entity.id
_entity.type
_entity.pdbx_description
1 polymer ?
#
loop_
_entity_poly.entity_id
_entity_poly.type
_entity_poly.pdbx_seq_one_letter_code
_entity_poly.pdbx_strand_id
1 'polypeptide(L)'
;MLAEWKAKRTLWADNERPARQAMGVFEELYELRGRIDREGEAVELMIGDGILDWPRPDGTIHHPILLQHVELQFDADGPSFAIVETERGPELYTPLLNSLQDLDTKALGRWQAAMNHENYHPLGGAVTSGFLRNVVVQLTDEAPIRGESDRPRIGRDPVLFLRQRVQGFATAIDAVLEDLENGKDLAAPLVRIVGIETDDGAAQDGAAESPTSLTYDNEVDDILLSKPANPEQIRIVRQLARAAGVLVQG
;
A
#
# COMPACT_ATOMS: atom_id res chain seq x y z
N MET A 1 -16.04 -32.79 -53.44
CA MET A 1 -15.12 -33.40 -52.44
C MET A 1 -14.01 -32.48 -51.94
N LEU A 2 -12.93 -32.16 -52.71
CA LEU A 2 -11.82 -31.35 -52.17
C LEU A 2 -12.24 -29.91 -51.81
N ALA A 3 -13.08 -29.27 -52.64
CA ALA A 3 -13.57 -27.92 -52.40
C ALA A 3 -14.50 -27.84 -51.17
N GLU A 4 -15.37 -28.83 -50.98
CA GLU A 4 -16.26 -28.92 -49.82
C GLU A 4 -15.49 -29.17 -48.52
N TRP A 5 -14.43 -30.00 -48.57
CA TRP A 5 -13.55 -30.22 -47.42
C TRP A 5 -12.78 -28.95 -47.06
N LYS A 6 -12.26 -28.21 -48.06
CA LYS A 6 -11.62 -26.91 -47.83
C LYS A 6 -12.58 -25.92 -47.16
N ALA A 7 -13.82 -25.82 -47.65
CA ALA A 7 -14.82 -24.94 -47.05
C ALA A 7 -15.15 -25.31 -45.59
N LYS A 8 -15.34 -26.60 -45.30
CA LYS A 8 -15.56 -27.09 -43.92
C LYS A 8 -14.36 -26.83 -43.01
N ARG A 9 -13.14 -27.05 -43.50
CA ARG A 9 -11.90 -26.78 -42.75
C ARG A 9 -11.74 -25.29 -42.45
N THR A 10 -11.99 -24.41 -43.41
CA THR A 10 -11.89 -22.95 -43.20
C THR A 10 -12.89 -22.51 -42.14
N LEU A 11 -14.15 -22.93 -42.24
CA LEU A 11 -15.18 -22.62 -41.23
C LEU A 11 -14.78 -23.13 -39.83
N TRP A 12 -14.25 -24.35 -39.73
CA TRP A 12 -13.74 -24.86 -38.46
C TRP A 12 -12.56 -24.03 -37.96
N ALA A 13 -11.58 -23.73 -38.81
CA ALA A 13 -10.38 -22.99 -38.42
C ALA A 13 -10.70 -21.55 -37.97
N ASP A 14 -11.67 -20.90 -38.61
CA ASP A 14 -12.11 -19.55 -38.25
C ASP A 14 -12.78 -19.51 -36.86
N ASN A 15 -13.47 -20.59 -36.48
CA ASN A 15 -14.06 -20.72 -35.14
C ASN A 15 -13.07 -21.22 -34.09
N GLU A 16 -12.19 -22.15 -34.46
CA GLU A 16 -11.24 -22.80 -33.54
C GLU A 16 -10.08 -21.87 -33.16
N ARG A 17 -9.59 -21.02 -34.08
CA ARG A 17 -8.45 -20.14 -33.81
C ARG A 17 -8.69 -19.19 -32.62
N PRO A 18 -9.81 -18.45 -32.55
CA PRO A 18 -10.11 -17.62 -31.37
C PRO A 18 -10.25 -18.46 -30.09
N ALA A 19 -10.87 -19.65 -30.16
CA ALA A 19 -11.01 -20.53 -29.01
C ALA A 19 -9.66 -21.02 -28.47
N ARG A 20 -8.73 -21.38 -29.35
CA ARG A 20 -7.35 -21.75 -29.00
C ARG A 20 -6.57 -20.59 -28.40
N GLN A 21 -6.75 -19.37 -28.92
CA GLN A 21 -6.12 -18.17 -28.37
C GLN A 21 -6.64 -17.88 -26.96
N ALA A 22 -7.96 -17.96 -26.75
CA ALA A 22 -8.57 -17.80 -25.44
C ALA A 22 -8.10 -18.89 -24.45
N MET A 23 -7.97 -20.14 -24.91
CA MET A 23 -7.44 -21.23 -24.09
C MET A 23 -5.99 -20.96 -23.66
N GLY A 24 -5.15 -20.43 -24.55
CA GLY A 24 -3.78 -20.06 -24.20
C GLY A 24 -3.72 -19.01 -23.09
N VAL A 25 -4.52 -17.95 -23.18
CA VAL A 25 -4.62 -16.93 -22.12
C VAL A 25 -5.15 -17.54 -20.81
N PHE A 26 -6.13 -18.44 -20.89
CA PHE A 26 -6.65 -19.14 -19.72
C PHE A 26 -5.58 -19.99 -19.03
N GLU A 27 -4.79 -20.75 -19.81
CA GLU A 27 -3.67 -21.55 -19.30
C GLU A 27 -2.60 -20.66 -18.64
N GLU A 28 -2.25 -19.53 -19.25
CA GLU A 28 -1.31 -18.55 -18.67
C GLU A 28 -1.81 -17.98 -17.33
N LEU A 29 -3.08 -17.61 -17.23
CA LEU A 29 -3.69 -17.13 -15.98
C LEU A 29 -3.76 -18.25 -14.93
N TYR A 30 -3.99 -19.48 -15.34
CA TYR A 30 -3.99 -20.63 -14.44
C TYR A 30 -2.60 -20.89 -13.85
N GLU A 31 -1.55 -20.84 -14.68
CA GLU A 31 -0.17 -20.93 -14.22
C GLU A 31 0.21 -19.77 -13.30
N LEU A 32 -0.21 -18.55 -13.65
CA LEU A 32 -0.01 -17.35 -12.84
C LEU A 32 -0.64 -17.49 -11.46
N ARG A 33 -1.90 -17.94 -11.39
CA ARG A 33 -2.58 -18.27 -10.13
C ARG A 33 -1.78 -19.29 -9.33
N GLY A 34 -1.36 -20.38 -9.96
CA GLY A 34 -0.57 -21.42 -9.30
C GLY A 34 0.76 -20.88 -8.74
N ARG A 35 1.38 -19.90 -9.38
CA ARG A 35 2.58 -19.21 -8.86
C ARG A 35 2.24 -18.32 -7.66
N ILE A 36 1.17 -17.54 -7.74
CA ILE A 36 0.71 -16.70 -6.62
C ILE A 36 0.38 -17.57 -5.40
N ASP A 37 -0.29 -18.70 -5.58
CA ASP A 37 -0.66 -19.60 -4.47
C ASP A 37 0.58 -20.21 -3.78
N ARG A 38 1.66 -20.46 -4.54
CA ARG A 38 2.94 -20.99 -3.99
C ARG A 38 3.80 -19.92 -3.31
N GLU A 39 3.78 -18.70 -3.84
CA GLU A 39 4.66 -17.60 -3.45
C GLU A 39 3.88 -16.45 -2.77
N GLY A 40 2.66 -16.68 -2.26
CA GLY A 40 1.70 -15.63 -1.92
C GLY A 40 2.14 -14.64 -0.83
N GLU A 41 3.13 -15.01 -0.02
CA GLU A 41 3.76 -14.09 0.93
C GLU A 41 4.86 -13.23 0.31
N ALA A 42 5.47 -13.70 -0.78
CA ALA A 42 6.61 -13.07 -1.46
C ALA A 42 6.19 -12.21 -2.64
N VAL A 43 5.10 -12.54 -3.33
CA VAL A 43 4.65 -11.82 -4.55
C VAL A 43 3.26 -11.23 -4.42
N GLU A 44 3.03 -10.16 -5.17
CA GLU A 44 1.70 -9.57 -5.36
C GLU A 44 1.49 -9.19 -6.83
N LEU A 45 0.22 -9.21 -7.25
CA LEU A 45 -0.20 -8.94 -8.62
C LEU A 45 -0.61 -7.47 -8.76
N MET A 46 -0.09 -6.84 -9.79
CA MET A 46 -0.27 -5.41 -10.03
C MET A 46 -0.71 -5.18 -11.47
N ILE A 47 -1.62 -4.22 -11.67
CA ILE A 47 -1.75 -3.51 -12.94
C ILE A 47 -0.87 -2.27 -12.85
N GLY A 48 0.05 -2.11 -13.77
CA GLY A 48 0.91 -0.94 -13.88
C GLY A 48 0.66 -0.17 -15.16
N ASP A 49 0.91 1.13 -15.14
CA ASP A 49 0.94 1.99 -16.33
C ASP A 49 1.93 3.14 -16.13
N GLY A 50 2.15 3.93 -17.18
CA GLY A 50 3.18 4.94 -17.20
C GLY A 50 4.54 4.27 -17.24
N ILE A 51 4.84 3.58 -18.34
CA ILE A 51 6.14 2.95 -18.54
C ILE A 51 7.19 4.05 -18.61
N LEU A 52 8.05 4.11 -17.60
CA LEU A 52 9.22 4.98 -17.57
C LEU A 52 10.34 4.30 -18.36
N ASP A 53 10.60 4.86 -19.54
CA ASP A 53 11.72 4.55 -20.42
C ASP A 53 12.84 5.54 -20.18
N TRP A 54 13.91 5.12 -19.52
CA TRP A 54 15.05 5.99 -19.24
C TRP A 54 16.38 5.25 -19.43
N PRO A 55 17.10 5.50 -20.53
CA PRO A 55 18.46 5.03 -20.69
C PRO A 55 19.41 5.78 -19.75
N ARG A 56 20.13 5.03 -18.92
CA ARG A 56 21.10 5.58 -17.96
C ARG A 56 22.44 4.82 -18.07
N PRO A 57 23.55 5.40 -17.56
CA PRO A 57 24.87 4.75 -17.62
C PRO A 57 24.95 3.38 -16.91
N ASP A 58 24.11 3.19 -15.89
CA ASP A 58 23.99 1.99 -15.07
C ASP A 58 22.96 0.97 -15.60
N GLY A 59 22.18 1.33 -16.62
CA GLY A 59 21.18 0.48 -17.22
C GLY A 59 20.01 1.27 -17.81
N THR A 60 19.16 0.61 -18.58
CA THR A 60 17.91 1.22 -19.04
C THR A 60 16.77 0.84 -18.10
N ILE A 61 16.08 1.86 -17.59
CA ILE A 61 14.83 1.69 -16.87
C ILE A 61 13.72 1.51 -17.90
N HIS A 62 12.93 0.46 -17.77
CA HIS A 62 11.73 0.19 -18.56
C HIS A 62 10.70 -0.47 -17.65
N HIS A 63 9.94 0.34 -16.90
CA HIS A 63 9.03 -0.18 -15.88
C HIS A 63 7.86 0.78 -15.62
N PRO A 64 6.63 0.28 -15.34
CA PRO A 64 5.51 1.14 -14.93
C PRO A 64 5.80 1.84 -13.60
N ILE A 65 5.39 3.11 -13.50
CA ILE A 65 5.54 3.91 -12.28
C ILE A 65 4.24 4.15 -11.52
N LEU A 66 3.07 3.96 -12.15
CA LEU A 66 1.76 4.06 -11.52
C LEU A 66 1.15 2.67 -11.44
N LEU A 67 0.84 2.21 -10.24
CA LEU A 67 0.46 0.82 -9.97
C LEU A 67 -0.87 0.73 -9.23
N GLN A 68 -1.63 -0.32 -9.48
CA GLN A 68 -2.86 -0.67 -8.78
C GLN A 68 -2.77 -2.14 -8.34
N HIS A 69 -3.05 -2.40 -7.06
CA HIS A 69 -3.13 -3.76 -6.53
C HIS A 69 -4.38 -4.46 -7.06
N VAL A 70 -4.19 -5.65 -7.60
CA VAL A 70 -5.28 -6.49 -8.12
C VAL A 70 -5.15 -7.93 -7.63
N GLU A 71 -6.25 -8.64 -7.65
CA GLU A 71 -6.34 -10.06 -7.32
C GLU A 71 -6.84 -10.86 -8.51
N LEU A 72 -6.31 -12.08 -8.65
CA LEU A 72 -6.75 -13.03 -9.66
C LEU A 72 -7.71 -14.03 -9.01
N GLN A 73 -8.99 -13.89 -9.31
CA GLN A 73 -10.07 -14.74 -8.81
C GLN A 73 -10.45 -15.77 -9.87
N PHE A 74 -10.71 -17.01 -9.44
CA PHE A 74 -11.14 -18.10 -10.32
C PHE A 74 -12.51 -18.58 -9.89
N ASP A 75 -13.43 -18.63 -10.86
CA ASP A 75 -14.73 -19.25 -10.72
C ASP A 75 -14.70 -20.63 -11.40
N ALA A 76 -14.93 -21.68 -10.62
CA ALA A 76 -14.91 -23.07 -11.09
C ALA A 76 -16.21 -23.49 -11.78
N ASP A 77 -17.32 -22.78 -11.56
CA ASP A 77 -18.63 -23.14 -12.14
C ASP A 77 -18.68 -22.80 -13.63
N GLY A 78 -18.14 -21.64 -13.99
CA GLY A 78 -18.01 -21.17 -15.37
C GLY A 78 -16.55 -20.98 -15.78
N PRO A 79 -15.67 -22.01 -15.60
CA PRO A 79 -14.20 -21.94 -15.51
C PRO A 79 -13.61 -20.64 -16.07
N SER A 80 -13.62 -19.59 -15.25
CA SER A 80 -13.26 -18.24 -15.67
C SER A 80 -12.40 -17.56 -14.64
N PHE A 81 -11.60 -16.61 -15.13
CA PHE A 81 -10.77 -15.76 -14.30
C PHE A 81 -11.30 -14.34 -14.32
N ALA A 82 -11.30 -13.70 -13.16
CA ALA A 82 -11.54 -12.28 -13.01
C ALA A 82 -10.32 -11.63 -12.36
N ILE A 83 -9.89 -10.50 -12.92
CA ILE A 83 -8.90 -9.62 -12.29
C ILE A 83 -9.68 -8.51 -11.63
N VAL A 84 -9.57 -8.42 -10.31
CA VAL A 84 -10.38 -7.50 -9.49
C VAL A 84 -9.46 -6.58 -8.72
N GLU A 85 -9.77 -5.29 -8.67
CA GLU A 85 -9.05 -4.34 -7.83
C GLU A 85 -9.22 -4.69 -6.35
N THR A 86 -8.14 -4.54 -5.58
CA THR A 86 -8.21 -4.64 -4.11
C THR A 86 -8.70 -3.32 -3.51
N GLU A 87 -8.95 -3.31 -2.21
CA GLU A 87 -9.27 -2.08 -1.47
C GLU A 87 -8.12 -1.06 -1.42
N ARG A 88 -6.89 -1.48 -1.75
CA ARG A 88 -5.74 -0.57 -1.81
C ARG A 88 -5.83 0.28 -3.06
N GLY A 89 -5.77 1.58 -2.89
CA GLY A 89 -5.81 2.53 -4.01
C GLY A 89 -4.54 2.52 -4.86
N PRO A 90 -4.53 3.29 -5.96
CA PRO A 90 -3.37 3.42 -6.82
C PRO A 90 -2.17 4.01 -6.09
N GLU A 91 -0.98 3.52 -6.40
CA GLU A 91 0.27 3.95 -5.79
C GLU A 91 1.36 4.22 -6.83
N LEU A 92 2.32 5.06 -6.47
CA LEU A 92 3.56 5.19 -7.24
C LEU A 92 4.52 4.07 -6.89
N TYR A 93 5.31 3.62 -7.86
CA TYR A 93 6.35 2.63 -7.60
C TYR A 93 7.57 3.28 -6.91
N THR A 94 7.41 3.59 -5.63
CA THR A 94 8.39 4.33 -4.82
C THR A 94 9.76 3.66 -4.73
N PRO A 95 9.93 2.32 -4.68
CA PRO A 95 11.27 1.72 -4.65
C PRO A 95 12.08 2.05 -5.91
N LEU A 96 11.45 2.05 -7.08
CA LEU A 96 12.11 2.44 -8.32
C LEU A 96 12.42 3.92 -8.32
N LEU A 97 11.47 4.77 -7.92
CA LEU A 97 11.66 6.23 -7.92
C LEU A 97 12.74 6.65 -6.91
N ASN A 98 12.80 6.04 -5.73
CA ASN A 98 13.83 6.29 -4.72
C ASN A 98 15.22 5.77 -5.12
N SER A 99 15.30 4.81 -6.05
CA SER A 99 16.60 4.36 -6.59
C SER A 99 17.25 5.38 -7.53
N LEU A 100 16.48 6.38 -8.01
CA LEU A 100 16.95 7.43 -8.89
C LEU A 100 17.73 8.47 -8.07
N GLN A 101 19.05 8.45 -8.14
CA GLN A 101 19.91 9.37 -7.37
C GLN A 101 19.69 10.86 -7.69
N ASP A 102 19.18 11.15 -8.89
CA ASP A 102 18.95 12.52 -9.36
C ASP A 102 17.53 13.04 -9.02
N LEU A 103 16.69 12.23 -8.36
CA LEU A 103 15.33 12.63 -8.03
C LEU A 103 15.31 13.53 -6.78
N ASP A 104 14.74 14.73 -6.93
CA ASP A 104 14.37 15.58 -5.78
C ASP A 104 13.35 14.84 -4.90
N THR A 105 13.73 14.49 -3.66
CA THR A 105 12.85 13.82 -2.69
C THR A 105 11.55 14.61 -2.46
N LYS A 106 11.59 15.95 -2.57
CA LYS A 106 10.39 16.79 -2.46
C LYS A 106 9.44 16.62 -3.65
N ALA A 107 9.95 16.29 -4.84
CA ALA A 107 9.13 16.01 -6.01
C ALA A 107 8.30 14.74 -5.82
N LEU A 108 8.91 13.68 -5.29
CA LEU A 108 8.20 12.44 -4.98
C LEU A 108 7.07 12.68 -3.97
N GLY A 109 7.33 13.41 -2.89
CA GLY A 109 6.31 13.76 -1.89
C GLY A 109 5.16 14.57 -2.49
N ARG A 110 5.44 15.50 -3.42
CA ARG A 110 4.38 16.23 -4.16
C ARG A 110 3.53 15.31 -5.02
N TRP A 111 4.13 14.34 -5.71
CA TRP A 111 3.39 13.39 -6.54
C TRP A 111 2.51 12.46 -5.69
N GLN A 112 3.03 11.96 -4.57
CA GLN A 112 2.27 11.16 -3.62
C GLN A 112 1.10 11.95 -3.02
N ALA A 113 1.31 13.22 -2.65
CA ALA A 113 0.22 14.08 -2.20
C ALA A 113 -0.84 14.27 -3.29
N ALA A 114 -0.44 14.47 -4.55
CA ALA A 114 -1.37 14.59 -5.66
C ALA A 114 -2.21 13.31 -5.86
N MET A 115 -1.62 12.13 -5.70
CA MET A 115 -2.32 10.84 -5.73
C MET A 115 -3.40 10.72 -4.63
N ASN A 116 -3.22 11.37 -3.48
CA ASN A 116 -4.22 11.36 -2.40
C ASN A 116 -5.41 12.29 -2.68
N HIS A 117 -5.23 13.31 -3.53
CA HIS A 117 -6.28 14.29 -3.87
C HIS A 117 -7.08 13.89 -5.12
N GLU A 118 -6.42 13.30 -6.11
CA GLU A 118 -7.02 12.85 -7.36
C GLU A 118 -6.77 11.36 -7.57
N ASN A 119 -7.83 10.61 -7.94
CA ASN A 119 -7.72 9.17 -8.15
C ASN A 119 -7.15 8.84 -9.53
N TYR A 120 -5.81 8.85 -9.66
CA TYR A 120 -5.13 8.46 -10.89
C TYR A 120 -5.04 6.94 -10.99
N HIS A 121 -5.87 6.34 -11.85
CA HIS A 121 -5.86 4.89 -12.07
C HIS A 121 -4.95 4.51 -13.26
N PRO A 122 -4.22 3.38 -13.23
CA PRO A 122 -3.44 2.89 -14.39
C PRO A 122 -4.27 2.78 -15.68
N LEU A 123 -5.50 2.29 -15.59
CA LEU A 123 -6.43 2.22 -16.73
C LEU A 123 -7.21 3.53 -16.95
N GLY A 124 -6.81 4.62 -16.29
CA GLY A 124 -7.47 5.91 -16.39
C GLY A 124 -7.21 6.61 -17.72
N GLY A 125 -8.13 7.48 -18.15
CA GLY A 125 -8.03 8.16 -19.44
C GLY A 125 -7.06 9.36 -19.45
N ALA A 126 -7.57 10.49 -19.93
CA ALA A 126 -6.79 11.72 -20.09
C ALA A 126 -6.23 12.27 -18.77
N VAL A 127 -6.92 12.06 -17.65
CA VAL A 127 -6.51 12.50 -16.30
C VAL A 127 -5.16 11.87 -15.92
N THR A 128 -5.06 10.53 -15.99
CA THR A 128 -3.81 9.79 -15.76
C THR A 128 -2.70 10.21 -16.74
N SER A 129 -3.03 10.43 -18.02
CA SER A 129 -2.05 10.93 -19.00
C SER A 129 -1.52 12.32 -18.64
N GLY A 130 -2.35 13.20 -18.07
CA GLY A 130 -1.95 14.53 -17.60
C GLY A 130 -0.98 14.43 -16.43
N PHE A 131 -1.30 13.59 -15.45
CA PHE A 131 -0.43 13.33 -14.31
C PHE A 131 0.95 12.81 -14.72
N LEU A 132 1.00 11.75 -15.53
CA LEU A 132 2.25 11.15 -15.99
C LEU A 132 3.11 12.13 -16.82
N ARG A 133 2.45 13.03 -17.57
CA ARG A 133 3.14 14.12 -18.28
C ARG A 133 3.77 15.12 -17.31
N ASN A 134 3.08 15.46 -16.22
CA ASN A 134 3.63 16.34 -15.20
C ASN A 134 4.82 15.69 -14.48
N VAL A 135 4.75 14.38 -14.22
CA VAL A 135 5.85 13.61 -13.62
C VAL A 135 7.08 13.65 -14.53
N VAL A 136 6.96 13.33 -15.83
CA VAL A 136 8.14 13.31 -16.72
C VAL A 136 8.80 14.68 -16.89
N VAL A 137 8.01 15.77 -16.92
CA VAL A 137 8.55 17.14 -17.00
C VAL A 137 9.34 17.50 -15.74
N GLN A 138 8.86 17.08 -14.57
CA GLN A 138 9.56 17.30 -13.30
C GLN A 138 10.80 16.42 -13.12
N LEU A 139 10.87 15.26 -13.81
CA LEU A 139 12.06 14.41 -13.83
C LEU A 139 13.21 14.96 -14.69
N THR A 140 12.92 15.89 -15.60
CA THR A 140 13.85 16.31 -16.67
C THR A 140 14.32 17.74 -16.54
N ASP A 141 13.78 18.52 -15.60
CA ASP A 141 13.88 19.99 -15.53
C ASP A 141 13.52 20.74 -16.83
N GLU A 142 13.16 20.04 -17.92
CA GLU A 142 12.84 20.55 -19.25
C GLU A 142 11.83 19.65 -19.97
N ALA A 143 10.88 20.22 -20.72
CA ALA A 143 9.95 19.41 -21.51
C ALA A 143 10.70 18.51 -22.51
N PRO A 144 10.33 17.21 -22.64
CA PRO A 144 11.05 16.30 -23.53
C PRO A 144 10.97 16.77 -24.99
N ILE A 145 12.11 17.14 -25.56
CA ILE A 145 12.25 17.43 -26.98
C ILE A 145 12.18 16.08 -27.72
N ARG A 146 11.22 15.95 -28.64
CA ARG A 146 11.06 14.72 -29.45
C ARG A 146 12.34 14.41 -30.21
N GLY A 147 13.04 13.32 -29.84
CA GLY A 147 14.12 12.75 -30.64
C GLY A 147 15.39 12.37 -29.88
N GLU A 148 15.60 12.86 -28.66
CA GLU A 148 16.78 12.49 -27.87
C GLU A 148 16.55 11.18 -27.11
N SER A 149 17.35 10.16 -27.44
CA SER A 149 17.29 8.81 -26.86
C SER A 149 17.57 8.81 -25.35
N ASP A 150 18.38 9.73 -24.85
CA ASP A 150 18.97 9.64 -23.50
C ASP A 150 18.17 10.38 -22.41
N ARG A 151 16.94 10.85 -22.72
CA ARG A 151 16.04 11.49 -21.75
C ARG A 151 14.95 10.53 -21.29
N PRO A 152 14.49 10.62 -20.03
CA PRO A 152 13.36 9.83 -19.56
C PRO A 152 12.09 10.17 -20.32
N ARG A 153 11.32 9.14 -20.62
CA ARG A 153 10.04 9.21 -21.32
C ARG A 153 9.03 8.38 -20.55
N ILE A 154 7.79 8.86 -20.49
CA ILE A 154 6.71 8.07 -19.91
C ILE A 154 5.66 7.80 -20.99
N GLY A 155 5.45 6.52 -21.30
CA GLY A 155 4.44 6.03 -22.22
C GLY A 155 3.24 5.42 -21.50
N ARG A 156 2.04 5.52 -22.11
CA ARG A 156 0.85 4.78 -21.67
C ARG A 156 0.90 3.41 -22.32
N ASP A 157 1.09 2.37 -21.52
CA ASP A 157 1.09 0.98 -21.96
C ASP A 157 0.78 0.11 -20.72
N PRO A 158 -0.50 -0.11 -20.40
CA PRO A 158 -0.87 -0.78 -19.17
C PRO A 158 -0.49 -2.25 -19.22
N VAL A 159 0.18 -2.71 -18.17
CA VAL A 159 0.72 -4.07 -18.04
C VAL A 159 0.22 -4.74 -16.77
N LEU A 160 -0.05 -6.04 -16.86
CA LEU A 160 -0.30 -6.90 -15.71
C LEU A 160 0.98 -7.65 -15.36
N PHE A 161 1.46 -7.55 -14.12
CA PHE A 161 2.72 -8.18 -13.73
C PHE A 161 2.76 -8.57 -12.24
N LEU A 162 3.62 -9.53 -11.92
CA LEU A 162 3.96 -9.87 -10.54
C LEU A 162 5.17 -9.07 -10.09
N ARG A 163 5.10 -8.53 -8.87
CA ARG A 163 6.25 -7.96 -8.18
C ARG A 163 6.51 -8.66 -6.86
N GLN A 164 7.74 -8.53 -6.37
CA GLN A 164 8.06 -8.89 -4.99
C GLN A 164 7.33 -7.91 -4.06
N ARG A 165 6.73 -8.43 -3.00
CA ARG A 165 6.09 -7.62 -1.98
C ARG A 165 7.13 -6.72 -1.34
N VAL A 166 6.86 -5.42 -1.37
CA VAL A 166 7.68 -4.45 -0.65
C VAL A 166 7.34 -4.61 0.82
N GLN A 167 8.24 -5.21 1.60
CA GLN A 167 8.07 -5.26 3.05
C GLN A 167 8.09 -3.81 3.54
N GLY A 168 6.96 -3.30 4.03
CA GLY A 168 6.74 -1.89 4.39
C GLY A 168 7.59 -1.36 5.54
N PHE A 169 8.68 -2.05 5.89
CA PHE A 169 9.63 -1.63 6.92
C PHE A 169 10.25 -0.27 6.59
N ALA A 170 10.63 -0.02 5.33
CA ALA A 170 11.16 1.28 4.93
C ALA A 170 10.15 2.40 5.19
N THR A 171 8.93 2.27 4.68
CA THR A 171 7.85 3.25 4.91
C THR A 171 7.51 3.43 6.39
N ALA A 172 7.50 2.34 7.16
CA ALA A 172 7.28 2.41 8.61
C ALA A 172 8.41 3.14 9.34
N ILE A 173 9.66 2.89 8.94
CA ILE A 173 10.84 3.59 9.48
C ILE A 173 10.78 5.08 9.11
N ASP A 174 10.49 5.41 7.85
CA ASP A 174 10.40 6.80 7.39
C ASP A 174 9.27 7.56 8.12
N ALA A 175 8.11 6.92 8.32
CA ALA A 175 7.01 7.50 9.09
C ALA A 175 7.39 7.69 10.57
N VAL A 176 8.15 6.76 11.17
CA VAL A 176 8.68 6.90 12.53
C VAL A 176 9.68 8.06 12.61
N LEU A 177 10.56 8.21 11.62
CA LEU A 177 11.52 9.32 11.56
C LEU A 177 10.79 10.67 11.44
N GLU A 178 9.78 10.77 10.56
CA GLU A 178 8.95 11.97 10.42
C GLU A 178 8.20 12.29 11.73
N ASP A 179 7.67 11.28 12.42
CA ASP A 179 6.99 11.45 13.71
C ASP A 179 7.95 11.94 14.81
N LEU A 180 9.21 11.49 14.79
CA LEU A 180 10.26 11.94 15.71
C LEU A 180 10.69 13.39 15.40
N GLU A 181 10.83 13.76 14.12
CA GLU A 181 11.20 15.12 13.69
C GLU A 181 10.11 16.14 14.02
N ASN A 182 8.83 15.75 13.88
CA ASN A 182 7.68 16.59 14.19
C ASN A 182 7.37 16.67 15.69
N GLY A 183 8.19 16.05 16.55
CA GLY A 183 8.10 16.19 18.00
C GLY A 183 6.78 15.70 18.58
N LYS A 184 6.22 14.60 18.07
CA LYS A 184 5.11 13.95 18.78
C LYS A 184 5.62 13.47 20.13
N ASP A 185 5.10 14.06 21.21
CA ASP A 185 5.43 13.62 22.57
C ASP A 185 5.08 12.14 22.72
N LEU A 186 6.11 11.33 22.97
CA LEU A 186 5.93 9.93 23.30
C LEU A 186 5.14 9.84 24.60
N ALA A 187 4.17 8.93 24.66
CA ALA A 187 3.38 8.73 25.87
C ALA A 187 4.31 8.48 27.07
N ALA A 188 4.18 9.28 28.13
CA ALA A 188 5.04 9.23 29.31
C ALA A 188 5.29 7.81 29.90
N PRO A 189 4.32 6.85 29.84
CA PRO A 189 4.59 5.47 30.26
C PRO A 189 5.66 4.76 29.41
N LEU A 190 5.71 4.99 28.09
CA LEU A 190 6.72 4.40 27.20
C LEU A 190 8.11 4.97 27.48
N VAL A 191 8.18 6.28 27.78
CA VAL A 191 9.42 6.96 28.11
C VAL A 191 10.02 6.41 29.42
N ARG A 192 9.16 6.14 30.43
CA ARG A 192 9.56 5.49 31.68
C ARG A 192 10.06 4.05 31.51
N ILE A 193 9.45 3.27 30.62
CA ILE A 193 9.90 1.89 30.34
C ILE A 193 11.34 1.87 29.81
N VAL A 194 11.73 2.89 29.04
CA VAL A 194 13.08 3.03 28.47
C VAL A 194 14.06 3.68 29.47
N GLY A 195 13.61 4.00 30.69
CA GLY A 195 14.44 4.52 31.78
C GLY A 195 14.73 6.02 31.71
N ILE A 196 13.97 6.76 30.90
CA ILE A 196 14.06 8.22 30.83
C ILE A 196 13.00 8.80 31.77
N GLU A 197 13.44 9.48 32.83
CA GLU A 197 12.55 10.23 33.71
C GLU A 197 12.17 11.54 33.00
N THR A 198 10.92 11.64 32.55
CA THR A 198 10.33 12.91 32.10
C THR A 198 9.84 13.66 33.31
N ASP A 199 10.27 14.91 33.49
CA ASP A 199 9.94 15.78 34.63
C ASP A 199 8.48 16.31 34.59
N ASP A 200 7.66 15.75 33.71
CA ASP A 200 6.25 16.11 33.55
C ASP A 200 5.41 15.54 34.70
N GLY A 201 5.27 16.40 35.71
CA GLY A 201 4.14 16.41 36.60
C GLY A 201 4.24 15.41 37.74
N ALA A 202 4.63 15.93 38.89
CA ALA A 202 4.30 15.38 40.20
C ALA A 202 2.79 15.12 40.34
N ALA A 203 2.31 14.00 39.81
CA ALA A 203 1.09 13.36 40.28
C ALA A 203 1.48 12.44 41.44
N GLN A 204 1.66 13.07 42.60
CA GLN A 204 1.67 12.50 43.96
C GLN A 204 1.86 10.97 44.05
N ASP A 205 3.11 10.53 43.98
CA ASP A 205 3.51 9.33 44.70
C ASP A 205 3.69 9.71 46.18
N GLY A 206 2.91 9.06 47.04
CA GLY A 206 3.18 9.02 48.48
C GLY A 206 2.31 9.89 49.39
N ALA A 207 1.03 9.54 49.52
CA ALA A 207 0.30 9.77 50.76
C ALA A 207 -0.33 8.45 51.23
N ALA A 208 0.25 7.88 52.28
CA ALA A 208 -0.38 6.83 53.06
C ALA A 208 -1.65 7.40 53.71
N GLU A 209 -2.82 7.13 53.12
CA GLU A 209 -4.09 7.41 53.79
C GLU A 209 -4.58 6.16 54.53
N SER A 210 -4.55 6.28 55.85
CA SER A 210 -5.26 5.43 56.80
C SER A 210 -6.76 5.31 56.46
N PRO A 211 -7.42 4.21 56.85
CA PRO A 211 -8.78 3.89 56.40
C PRO A 211 -9.79 4.76 57.14
N THR A 212 -10.16 5.90 56.56
CA THR A 212 -11.23 6.74 57.09
C THR A 212 -12.10 7.27 55.98
N SER A 213 -13.27 6.63 55.85
CA SER A 213 -14.53 7.22 55.38
C SER A 213 -14.44 8.14 54.15
N LEU A 214 -14.30 7.55 52.97
CA LEU A 214 -14.66 8.23 51.73
C LEU A 214 -16.10 7.86 51.38
N THR A 215 -16.99 8.81 51.65
CA THR A 215 -18.33 8.89 51.09
C THR A 215 -18.29 8.54 49.60
N TYR A 216 -19.13 7.58 49.21
CA TYR A 216 -19.36 7.21 47.82
C TYR A 216 -20.01 8.39 47.11
N ASP A 217 -19.18 9.27 46.56
CA ASP A 217 -19.63 10.31 45.63
C ASP A 217 -19.80 9.63 44.26
N ASN A 218 -21.06 9.41 43.91
CA ASN A 218 -21.51 8.80 42.66
C ASN A 218 -21.39 9.81 41.51
N GLU A 219 -20.17 10.15 41.10
CA GLU A 219 -19.93 10.93 39.89
C GLU A 219 -18.79 10.36 39.05
N VAL A 220 -18.92 9.08 38.63
CA VAL A 220 -18.56 8.57 37.29
C VAL A 220 -19.34 7.25 37.08
N ASP A 221 -20.66 7.35 36.90
CA ASP A 221 -21.50 6.20 36.52
C ASP A 221 -21.45 6.01 35.00
N ASP A 222 -20.52 5.18 34.54
CA ASP A 222 -20.78 4.03 33.66
C ASP A 222 -19.45 3.45 33.15
N ILE A 223 -18.82 2.60 33.97
CA ILE A 223 -17.72 1.75 33.51
C ILE A 223 -18.35 0.61 32.68
N LEU A 224 -18.42 0.80 31.36
CA LEU A 224 -19.00 -0.16 30.41
C LEU A 224 -18.01 -1.29 30.11
N LEU A 225 -17.99 -2.31 30.97
CA LEU A 225 -17.26 -3.55 30.72
C LEU A 225 -18.21 -4.65 30.25
N SER A 226 -17.82 -5.40 29.23
CA SER A 226 -18.64 -6.50 28.66
C SER A 226 -18.81 -7.69 29.61
N LYS A 227 -18.11 -7.70 30.75
CA LYS A 227 -18.12 -8.73 31.79
C LYS A 227 -18.05 -8.07 33.18
N PRO A 228 -18.59 -8.72 34.23
CA PRO A 228 -18.43 -8.23 35.59
C PRO A 228 -16.94 -8.18 35.97
N ALA A 229 -16.48 -7.02 36.40
CA ALA A 229 -15.09 -6.77 36.74
C ALA A 229 -14.84 -6.95 38.23
N ASN A 230 -13.65 -7.43 38.58
CA ASN A 230 -13.25 -7.50 39.99
C ASN A 230 -12.92 -6.09 40.53
N PRO A 231 -12.87 -5.89 41.86
CA PRO A 231 -12.60 -4.57 42.46
C PRO A 231 -11.27 -3.93 42.02
N GLU A 232 -10.25 -4.75 41.71
CA GLU A 232 -8.95 -4.29 41.24
C GLU A 232 -9.02 -3.73 39.81
N GLN A 233 -9.73 -4.41 38.90
CA GLN A 233 -9.98 -3.95 37.53
C GLN A 233 -10.75 -2.63 37.53
N ILE A 234 -11.74 -2.47 38.41
CA ILE A 234 -12.46 -1.20 38.57
C ILE A 234 -11.51 -0.08 39.02
N ARG A 235 -10.59 -0.39 39.95
CA ARG A 235 -9.57 0.56 40.42
C ARG A 235 -8.61 0.97 39.30
N ILE A 236 -8.18 0.02 38.47
CA ILE A 236 -7.33 0.28 37.29
C ILE A 236 -8.04 1.22 36.31
N VAL A 237 -9.31 0.96 35.99
CA VAL A 237 -10.10 1.83 35.08
C VAL A 237 -10.25 3.24 35.64
N ARG A 238 -10.53 3.38 36.94
CA ARG A 238 -10.63 4.69 37.60
C ARG A 238 -9.30 5.45 37.61
N GLN A 239 -8.19 4.74 37.73
CA GLN A 239 -6.86 5.34 37.72
C GLN A 239 -6.43 5.72 36.30
N LEU A 240 -6.77 4.91 35.28
CA LEU A 240 -6.62 5.23 33.86
C LEU A 240 -7.44 6.47 33.44
N ALA A 241 -8.60 6.71 34.05
CA ALA A 241 -9.39 7.91 33.78
C ALA A 241 -8.70 9.22 34.24
N ARG A 242 -7.72 9.13 35.15
CA ARG A 242 -7.02 10.28 35.76
C ARG A 242 -5.53 10.33 35.42
N ALA A 243 -4.97 9.25 34.88
CA ALA A 243 -3.54 9.12 34.59
C ALA A 243 -3.32 8.46 33.23
N ALA A 244 -2.27 8.88 32.52
CA ALA A 244 -1.93 8.39 31.19
C ALA A 244 -1.50 6.90 31.15
N GLY A 245 -1.31 6.27 32.32
CA GLY A 245 -1.00 4.85 32.44
C GLY A 245 -1.05 4.37 33.89
N VAL A 246 -1.28 3.07 34.07
CA VAL A 246 -1.35 2.42 35.38
C VAL A 246 -0.46 1.18 35.34
N LEU A 247 0.48 1.08 36.29
CA LEU A 247 1.29 -0.12 36.47
C LEU A 247 0.48 -1.16 37.23
N VAL A 248 0.25 -2.32 36.61
CA VAL A 248 -0.44 -3.45 37.24
C VAL A 248 0.59 -4.54 37.49
N GLN A 249 0.84 -4.86 38.75
CA GLN A 249 1.55 -6.09 39.11
C GLN A 249 0.53 -7.24 39.10
N GLY A 250 0.80 -8.26 38.30
CA GLY A 250 0.03 -9.51 38.27
C GLY A 250 0.47 -10.48 39.36
#